data_AF-A0A3D8MUZ1-F1
#
_entry.id   AF-A0A3D8MUZ1-F1
#
_cell.length_a   1.000
_cell.length_b   1.000
_cell.length_c   1.000
_cell.angle_alpha   90.00
_cell.angle_beta   90.00
_cell.angle_gamma   90.00
#
_symmetry.space_group_name_H-M   'P 1'
#
loop_
_entity.id
_entity.type
_entity.pdbx_description
1 polymer ?
#
loop_
_entity_poly.entity_id
_entity_poly.type
_entity_poly.pdbx_seq_one_letter_code
_entity_poly.pdbx_strand_id
1 'polypeptide(L)'
;MAKITKMVANRRGVTNTVVSSASVNKAELGARLERIIFKDQVPDPLTMADLVVALTGVLQEDYDTMEAFDREVASEVSQDGVLRDRRDAQIEEVRQHVLAFRSAVDADYGMRAAAHLGLDGVTAYNANELITQGRNVLRQLEGGLLDFEPRFAALGRPDYQKRAEGLSASLSKLEETSGALVKETRETQDAQNMRNKAEEVWATHYAPVAAILENLYRLAEMPAHADRVRPTSRRRAGLPEEEDVVEGDEVVEGDEVVEGDEVVVEE
;
A
#
# COMPACT_ATOMS: atom_id res chain seq x y z
N MET A 1 7.56 -69.59 -13.53
CA MET A 1 7.58 -68.11 -13.62
C MET A 1 7.05 -67.54 -12.31
N ALA A 2 7.85 -66.76 -11.59
CA ALA A 2 7.40 -66.10 -10.36
C ALA A 2 6.42 -64.97 -10.71
N LYS A 3 5.17 -65.04 -10.23
CA LYS A 3 4.20 -63.94 -10.38
C LYS A 3 4.67 -62.78 -9.52
N ILE A 4 5.08 -61.69 -10.16
CA ILE A 4 5.31 -60.41 -9.49
C ILE A 4 3.99 -60.01 -8.82
N THR A 5 4.05 -59.67 -7.53
CA THR A 5 2.86 -59.23 -6.79
C THR A 5 2.35 -57.92 -7.36
N LYS A 6 1.01 -57.73 -7.36
CA LYS A 6 0.36 -56.51 -7.87
C LYS A 6 0.95 -55.23 -7.25
N MET A 7 1.33 -55.28 -5.97
CA MET A 7 2.01 -54.19 -5.27
C MET A 7 3.35 -53.80 -5.93
N VAL A 8 4.20 -54.78 -6.26
CA VAL A 8 5.51 -54.52 -6.88
C VAL A 8 5.33 -53.99 -8.31
N ALA A 9 4.37 -54.53 -9.06
CA ALA A 9 4.04 -54.03 -10.40
C ALA A 9 3.57 -52.57 -10.36
N ASN A 10 2.68 -52.23 -9.42
CA ASN A 10 2.20 -50.85 -9.25
C ASN A 10 3.32 -49.89 -8.86
N ARG A 11 4.16 -50.25 -7.88
CA ARG A 11 5.32 -49.43 -7.47
C ARG A 11 6.29 -49.20 -8.63
N ARG A 12 6.59 -50.24 -9.40
CA ARG A 12 7.42 -50.13 -10.61
C ARG A 12 6.82 -49.18 -11.64
N GLY A 13 5.51 -49.24 -11.86
CA GLY A 13 4.81 -48.31 -12.75
C GLY A 13 5.01 -46.85 -12.34
N VAL A 14 4.78 -46.53 -11.06
CA VAL A 14 4.98 -45.18 -10.51
C VAL A 14 6.44 -44.73 -10.62
N THR A 15 7.39 -45.59 -10.25
CA THR A 15 8.83 -45.29 -10.37
C THR A 15 9.22 -44.99 -11.82
N ASN A 16 8.75 -45.80 -12.77
CA ASN A 16 9.04 -45.58 -14.18
C ASN A 16 8.52 -44.22 -14.67
N THR A 17 7.32 -43.83 -14.26
CA THR A 17 6.75 -42.51 -14.63
C THR A 17 7.60 -41.35 -14.12
N VAL A 18 8.04 -41.40 -12.86
CA VAL A 18 8.90 -40.35 -12.27
C VAL A 18 10.25 -40.30 -12.99
N VAL A 19 10.90 -41.46 -13.18
CA VAL A 19 12.19 -41.55 -13.87
C VAL A 19 12.09 -41.08 -15.31
N SER A 20 11.02 -41.46 -16.04
CA SER A 20 10.84 -41.03 -17.42
C SER A 20 10.61 -39.52 -17.51
N SER A 21 9.77 -38.96 -16.63
CA SER A 21 9.51 -37.52 -16.60
C SER A 21 10.78 -36.72 -16.32
N ALA A 22 11.54 -37.12 -15.29
CA ALA A 22 12.82 -36.49 -14.95
C ALA A 22 13.83 -36.63 -16.08
N SER A 23 13.95 -37.80 -16.71
CA SER A 23 14.91 -38.04 -17.79
C SER A 23 14.63 -37.22 -19.04
N VAL A 24 13.35 -37.02 -19.38
CA VAL A 24 12.91 -36.21 -20.53
C VAL A 24 13.11 -34.73 -20.26
N ASN A 25 12.77 -34.25 -19.06
CA ASN A 25 12.75 -32.82 -18.75
C ASN A 25 14.02 -32.29 -18.06
N LYS A 26 15.01 -33.14 -17.75
CA LYS A 26 16.20 -32.76 -16.94
C LYS A 26 16.93 -31.50 -17.40
N ALA A 27 17.04 -31.26 -18.71
CA ALA A 27 17.77 -30.11 -19.24
C ALA A 27 17.01 -28.80 -19.00
N GLU A 28 15.71 -28.78 -19.30
CA GLU A 28 14.85 -27.61 -19.08
C GLU A 28 14.64 -27.36 -17.58
N LEU A 29 14.35 -28.41 -16.81
CA LEU A 29 14.18 -28.33 -15.36
C LEU A 29 15.47 -27.85 -14.69
N GLY A 30 16.62 -28.43 -15.06
CA GLY A 30 17.93 -28.03 -14.55
C GLY A 30 18.21 -26.55 -14.79
N ALA A 31 18.11 -26.09 -16.04
CA ALA A 31 18.35 -24.68 -16.37
C ALA A 31 17.42 -23.70 -15.64
N ARG A 32 16.17 -24.10 -15.35
CA ARG A 32 15.24 -23.28 -14.56
C ARG A 32 15.61 -23.25 -13.09
N LEU A 33 15.90 -24.41 -12.50
CA LEU A 33 16.31 -24.51 -11.10
C LEU A 33 17.64 -23.81 -10.86
N GLU A 34 18.60 -23.93 -11.78
CA GLU A 34 19.90 -23.26 -11.67
C GLU A 34 19.75 -21.74 -11.59
N ARG A 35 18.87 -21.17 -12.43
CA ARG A 35 18.57 -19.73 -12.40
C ARG A 35 17.91 -19.29 -11.11
N ILE A 36 17.03 -20.10 -10.52
CA ILE A 36 16.31 -19.77 -9.30
C ILE A 36 17.22 -19.92 -8.08
N ILE A 37 17.92 -21.06 -7.96
CA ILE A 37 18.65 -21.46 -6.77
C ILE A 37 20.05 -20.83 -6.72
N PHE A 38 20.76 -20.77 -7.86
CA PHE A 38 22.16 -20.33 -7.89
C PHE A 38 22.34 -18.93 -8.51
N LYS A 39 21.31 -18.39 -9.19
CA LYS A 39 21.25 -17.09 -9.89
C LYS A 39 22.36 -16.84 -10.90
N ASP A 40 23.59 -16.69 -10.42
CA ASP A 40 24.78 -16.31 -11.18
C ASP A 40 25.60 -17.53 -11.61
N GLN A 41 25.95 -18.43 -10.70
CA GLN A 41 26.84 -19.54 -11.01
C GLN A 41 26.63 -20.76 -10.09
N VAL A 42 26.52 -21.93 -10.72
CA VAL A 42 26.54 -23.22 -10.02
C VAL A 42 27.97 -23.52 -9.56
N PRO A 43 28.20 -23.78 -8.25
CA PRO A 43 29.51 -24.20 -7.76
C PRO A 43 30.05 -25.45 -8.46
N ASP A 44 31.36 -25.51 -8.69
CA ASP A 44 32.05 -26.70 -9.18
C ASP A 44 33.29 -27.02 -8.31
N PRO A 45 33.30 -28.16 -7.58
CA PRO A 45 32.27 -29.19 -7.51
C PRO A 45 31.06 -28.76 -6.66
N LEU A 46 29.85 -29.14 -7.08
CA LEU A 46 28.63 -28.95 -6.29
C LEU A 46 28.47 -30.07 -5.25
N THR A 47 28.32 -29.71 -3.97
CA THR A 47 27.96 -30.65 -2.90
C THR A 47 26.50 -30.52 -2.47
N MET A 48 25.99 -31.53 -1.74
CA MET A 48 24.64 -31.44 -1.15
C MET A 48 24.52 -30.33 -0.11
N ALA A 49 25.60 -29.99 0.59
CA ALA A 49 25.62 -28.88 1.52
C ALA A 49 25.45 -27.55 0.78
N ASP A 50 26.14 -27.37 -0.35
CA ASP A 50 26.01 -26.18 -1.20
C ASP A 50 24.58 -26.03 -1.74
N LEU A 51 23.94 -27.15 -2.12
CA LEU A 51 22.54 -27.13 -2.54
C LEU A 51 21.59 -26.70 -1.42
N VAL A 52 21.78 -27.21 -0.19
CA VAL A 52 20.96 -26.81 0.97
C VAL A 52 21.13 -25.33 1.26
N VAL A 53 22.37 -24.83 1.28
CA VAL A 53 22.68 -23.41 1.49
C VAL A 53 22.02 -22.56 0.42
N ALA A 54 22.12 -22.95 -0.85
CA ALA A 54 21.52 -22.21 -1.96
C ALA A 54 19.98 -22.19 -1.88
N LEU A 55 19.35 -23.31 -1.54
CA LEU A 55 17.89 -23.39 -1.32
C LEU A 55 17.43 -22.46 -0.18
N THR A 56 18.14 -22.45 0.95
CA THR A 56 17.83 -21.53 2.05
C THR A 56 18.13 -20.07 1.68
N GLY A 57 19.13 -19.84 0.83
CA GLY A 57 19.47 -18.52 0.31
C GLY A 57 18.33 -17.88 -0.47
N VAL A 58 17.62 -18.67 -1.31
CA VAL A 58 16.42 -18.18 -2.02
C VAL A 58 15.39 -17.60 -1.05
N LEU A 59 15.06 -18.34 0.02
CA LEU A 59 14.07 -17.88 0.99
C LEU A 59 14.55 -16.67 1.79
N GLN A 60 15.83 -16.64 2.15
CA GLN A 60 16.41 -15.51 2.87
C GLN A 60 16.37 -14.24 2.01
N GLU A 61 16.75 -14.33 0.73
CA GLU A 61 16.73 -13.18 -0.17
C GLU A 61 15.32 -12.68 -0.47
N ASP A 62 14.36 -13.60 -0.65
CA ASP A 62 12.94 -13.24 -0.83
C ASP A 62 12.41 -12.55 0.44
N TYR A 63 12.77 -13.05 1.63
CA TYR A 63 12.41 -12.43 2.91
C TYR A 63 13.05 -11.05 3.08
N ASP A 64 14.36 -10.91 2.84
CA ASP A 64 15.08 -9.64 2.95
C ASP A 64 14.48 -8.59 1.99
N THR A 65 14.09 -9.02 0.79
CA THR A 65 13.39 -8.17 -0.18
C THR A 65 12.02 -7.74 0.32
N MET A 66 11.24 -8.67 0.85
CA MET A 66 9.92 -8.39 1.44
C MET A 66 10.03 -7.44 2.63
N GLU A 67 10.98 -7.67 3.54
CA GLU A 67 11.24 -6.82 4.70
C GLU A 67 11.67 -5.40 4.29
N ALA A 68 12.52 -5.28 3.26
CA ALA A 68 12.94 -3.98 2.73
C ALA A 68 11.73 -3.15 2.21
N PHE A 69 10.83 -3.79 1.45
CA PHE A 69 9.62 -3.10 0.97
C PHE A 69 8.62 -2.82 2.09
N ASP A 70 8.50 -3.68 3.10
CA ASP A 70 7.63 -3.41 4.24
C ASP A 70 8.11 -2.19 5.05
N ARG A 71 9.42 -2.05 5.25
CA ARG A 71 10.03 -0.85 5.86
C ARG A 71 9.78 0.41 5.01
N GLU A 72 9.82 0.29 3.69
CA GLU A 72 9.49 1.40 2.77
C GLU A 72 8.03 1.83 2.94
N VAL A 73 7.08 0.88 2.93
CA VAL A 73 5.65 1.15 3.20
C VAL A 73 5.46 1.83 4.55
N ALA A 74 6.10 1.32 5.61
CA ALA A 74 6.01 1.92 6.94
C ALA A 74 6.53 3.37 6.96
N SER A 75 7.61 3.65 6.24
CA SER A 75 8.16 5.01 6.08
C SER A 75 7.16 5.93 5.38
N GLU A 76 6.58 5.50 4.26
CA GLU A 76 5.59 6.30 3.50
C GLU A 76 4.34 6.59 4.33
N VAL A 77 3.77 5.57 4.99
CA VAL A 77 2.57 5.72 5.83
C VAL A 77 2.80 6.66 7.01
N SER A 78 4.01 6.70 7.57
CA SER A 78 4.34 7.58 8.69
C SER A 78 4.32 9.07 8.33
N GLN A 79 4.50 9.42 7.04
CA GLN A 79 4.58 10.81 6.57
C GLN A 79 3.19 11.40 6.24
N ASP A 80 2.24 10.54 5.86
CA ASP A 80 0.89 10.89 5.39
C ASP A 80 0.08 11.67 6.44
N GLY A 81 0.24 11.34 7.72
CA GLY A 81 -0.46 12.02 8.81
C GLY A 81 -0.18 13.54 8.86
N VAL A 82 1.06 13.95 8.65
CA VAL A 82 1.47 15.37 8.73
C VAL A 82 0.85 16.18 7.60
N LEU A 83 0.76 15.62 6.39
CA LEU A 83 0.17 16.30 5.24
C LEU A 83 -1.36 16.35 5.32
N ARG A 84 -2.01 15.33 5.89
CA ARG A 84 -3.45 15.34 6.20
C ARG A 84 -3.80 16.43 7.22
N ASP A 85 -3.09 16.48 8.33
CA ASP A 85 -3.31 17.50 9.36
C ASP A 85 -3.12 18.92 8.81
N ARG A 86 -2.06 19.11 8.00
CA ARG A 86 -1.80 20.39 7.33
C ARG A 86 -2.93 20.77 6.37
N ARG A 87 -3.41 19.84 5.55
CA ARG A 87 -4.51 20.07 4.62
C ARG A 87 -5.77 20.46 5.38
N ASP A 88 -6.10 19.74 6.45
CA ASP A 88 -7.34 19.98 7.20
C ASP A 88 -7.31 21.35 7.91
N ALA A 89 -6.15 21.74 8.46
CA ALA A 89 -5.96 23.10 8.97
C ALA A 89 -6.13 24.18 7.88
N GLN A 90 -5.62 23.93 6.67
CA GLN A 90 -5.74 24.87 5.54
C GLN A 90 -7.17 24.92 4.98
N ILE A 91 -7.91 23.80 4.99
CA ILE A 91 -9.34 23.78 4.65
C ILE A 91 -10.08 24.73 5.58
N GLU A 92 -9.85 24.61 6.89
CA GLU A 92 -10.50 25.48 7.87
C GLU A 92 -10.09 26.95 7.71
N GLU A 93 -8.80 27.24 7.48
CA GLU A 93 -8.32 28.60 7.18
C GLU A 93 -9.04 29.21 5.97
N VAL A 94 -9.11 28.48 4.84
CA VAL A 94 -9.79 28.96 3.64
C VAL A 94 -11.30 29.12 3.87
N ARG A 95 -11.95 28.20 4.60
CA ARG A 95 -13.36 28.32 4.95
C ARG A 95 -13.64 29.59 5.76
N GLN A 96 -12.82 29.86 6.78
CA GLN A 96 -12.93 31.07 7.58
C GLN A 96 -12.75 32.33 6.73
N HIS A 97 -11.80 32.33 5.79
CA HIS A 97 -11.65 33.43 4.84
C HIS A 97 -12.88 33.62 3.95
N VAL A 98 -13.44 32.55 3.37
CA VAL A 98 -14.65 32.64 2.53
C VAL A 98 -15.86 33.16 3.34
N LEU A 99 -16.06 32.67 4.55
CA LEU A 99 -17.13 33.13 5.44
C LEU A 99 -16.95 34.61 5.83
N ALA A 100 -15.74 35.00 6.23
CA ALA A 100 -15.42 36.39 6.55
C ALA A 100 -15.57 37.32 5.34
N PHE A 101 -15.26 36.83 4.13
CA PHE A 101 -15.46 37.55 2.88
C PHE A 101 -16.95 37.76 2.60
N ARG A 102 -17.77 36.70 2.72
CA ARG A 102 -19.23 36.77 2.58
C ARG A 102 -19.84 37.76 3.57
N SER A 103 -19.48 37.67 4.84
CA SER A 103 -20.00 38.57 5.88
C SER A 103 -19.64 40.03 5.61
N ALA A 104 -18.42 40.31 5.13
CA ALA A 104 -18.01 41.66 4.78
C ALA A 104 -18.79 42.22 3.57
N VAL A 105 -18.89 41.44 2.49
CA VAL A 105 -19.62 41.87 1.28
C VAL A 105 -21.11 42.06 1.56
N ASP A 106 -21.73 41.18 2.36
CA ASP A 106 -23.13 41.35 2.76
C ASP A 106 -23.32 42.58 3.67
N ALA A 107 -22.40 42.85 4.60
CA ALA A 107 -22.46 44.03 5.44
C ALA A 107 -22.37 45.33 4.62
N ASP A 108 -21.47 45.36 3.63
CA ASP A 108 -21.14 46.56 2.86
C ASP A 108 -22.08 46.81 1.66
N TYR A 109 -22.46 45.76 0.92
CA TYR A 109 -23.22 45.85 -0.35
C TYR A 109 -24.53 45.04 -0.33
N GLY A 110 -24.71 44.17 0.67
CA GLY A 110 -25.89 43.32 0.81
C GLY A 110 -25.83 42.00 0.05
N MET A 111 -26.80 41.14 0.36
CA MET A 111 -26.84 39.75 -0.07
C MET A 111 -26.80 39.54 -1.60
N ARG A 112 -27.30 40.49 -2.40
CA ARG A 112 -27.23 40.40 -3.88
C ARG A 112 -25.80 40.51 -4.41
N ALA A 113 -24.96 41.33 -3.76
CA ALA A 113 -23.54 41.43 -4.11
C ALA A 113 -22.78 40.17 -3.68
N ALA A 114 -23.09 39.63 -2.50
CA ALA A 114 -22.52 38.35 -2.06
C ALA A 114 -22.90 37.20 -3.02
N ALA A 115 -24.17 37.13 -3.45
CA ALA A 115 -24.63 36.16 -4.44
C ALA A 115 -23.92 36.30 -5.79
N HIS A 116 -23.66 37.53 -6.25
CA HIS A 116 -22.90 37.78 -7.47
C HIS A 116 -21.48 37.21 -7.44
N LEU A 117 -20.85 37.20 -6.27
CA LEU A 117 -19.55 36.56 -6.05
C LEU A 117 -19.63 35.03 -5.86
N GLY A 118 -20.83 34.43 -5.89
CA GLY A 118 -21.05 33.01 -5.63
C GLY A 118 -20.99 32.64 -4.14
N LEU A 119 -21.33 33.59 -3.25
CA LEU A 119 -21.31 33.42 -1.78
C LEU A 119 -22.72 33.24 -1.17
N ASP A 120 -23.73 32.94 -1.96
CA ASP A 120 -25.12 32.74 -1.53
C ASP A 120 -25.41 31.33 -0.97
N GLY A 121 -24.55 30.35 -1.25
CA GLY A 121 -24.69 28.95 -0.82
C GLY A 121 -24.02 28.59 0.51
N VAL A 122 -23.95 27.28 0.76
CA VAL A 122 -23.16 26.68 1.85
C VAL A 122 -21.68 26.70 1.45
N THR A 123 -20.81 27.11 2.37
CA THR A 123 -19.35 27.04 2.14
C THR A 123 -18.90 25.58 2.12
N ALA A 124 -18.19 25.20 1.06
CA ALA A 124 -17.75 23.82 0.84
C ALA A 124 -16.81 23.31 1.95
N TYR A 125 -16.91 22.01 2.26
CA TYR A 125 -16.11 21.35 3.31
C TYR A 125 -14.92 20.57 2.76
N ASN A 126 -14.95 20.13 1.51
CA ASN A 126 -13.83 19.44 0.89
C ASN A 126 -12.90 20.43 0.18
N ALA A 127 -11.60 20.08 0.11
CA ALA A 127 -10.56 20.94 -0.44
C ALA A 127 -10.85 21.37 -1.88
N ASN A 128 -11.26 20.45 -2.76
CA ASN A 128 -11.43 20.72 -4.20
C ASN A 128 -12.58 21.70 -4.49
N GLU A 129 -13.72 21.51 -3.85
CA GLU A 129 -14.86 22.43 -3.98
C GLU A 129 -14.52 23.78 -3.37
N LEU A 130 -13.83 23.81 -2.23
CA LEU A 130 -13.44 25.04 -1.57
C LEU A 130 -12.42 25.84 -2.39
N ILE A 131 -11.46 25.15 -3.02
CA ILE A 131 -10.53 25.73 -3.99
C ILE A 131 -11.31 26.35 -5.15
N THR A 132 -12.22 25.57 -5.74
CA THR A 132 -13.03 26.01 -6.88
C THR A 132 -13.90 27.22 -6.51
N GLN A 133 -14.57 27.17 -5.36
CA GLN A 133 -15.39 28.25 -4.83
C GLN A 133 -14.55 29.51 -4.60
N GLY A 134 -13.43 29.40 -3.88
CA GLY A 134 -12.55 30.54 -3.60
C GLY A 134 -11.95 31.17 -4.85
N ARG A 135 -11.51 30.37 -5.82
CA ARG A 135 -11.02 30.87 -7.12
C ARG A 135 -12.11 31.57 -7.92
N ASN A 136 -13.34 31.08 -7.89
CA ASN A 136 -14.47 31.75 -8.52
C ASN A 136 -14.79 33.09 -7.84
N VAL A 137 -14.75 33.16 -6.51
CA VAL A 137 -14.93 34.42 -5.75
C VAL A 137 -13.87 35.45 -6.16
N LEU A 138 -12.60 35.05 -6.21
CA LEU A 138 -11.51 35.94 -6.63
C LEU A 138 -11.70 36.44 -8.07
N ARG A 139 -12.06 35.54 -9.00
CA ARG A 139 -12.32 35.90 -10.40
C ARG A 139 -13.49 36.88 -10.54
N GLN A 140 -14.59 36.68 -9.80
CA GLN A 140 -15.72 37.61 -9.83
C GLN A 140 -15.36 38.96 -9.21
N LEU A 141 -14.52 38.96 -8.17
CA LEU A 141 -14.05 40.18 -7.54
C LEU A 141 -13.16 41.03 -8.47
N GLU A 142 -12.41 40.41 -9.40
CA GLU A 142 -11.67 41.13 -10.44
C GLU A 142 -12.61 41.95 -11.36
N GLY A 143 -13.83 41.47 -11.59
CA GLY A 143 -14.89 42.21 -12.28
C GLY A 143 -15.43 43.40 -11.47
N GLY A 144 -15.12 43.46 -10.18
CA GLY A 144 -15.51 44.50 -9.25
C GLY A 144 -16.97 44.42 -8.82
N LEU A 145 -17.32 45.24 -7.82
CA LEU A 145 -18.70 45.42 -7.33
C LEU A 145 -19.25 46.78 -7.73
N LEU A 146 -18.92 47.25 -8.94
CA LEU A 146 -19.29 48.59 -9.41
C LEU A 146 -20.80 48.76 -9.56
N ASP A 147 -21.49 47.71 -10.01
CA ASP A 147 -22.94 47.66 -10.20
C ASP A 147 -23.75 47.61 -8.89
N PHE A 148 -23.07 47.49 -7.75
CA PHE A 148 -23.68 47.46 -6.44
C PHE A 148 -23.37 48.75 -5.68
N GLU A 149 -24.43 49.40 -5.17
CA GLU A 149 -24.29 50.59 -4.34
C GLU A 149 -23.94 50.18 -2.90
N PRO A 150 -22.85 50.72 -2.31
CA PRO A 150 -22.51 50.44 -0.91
C PRO A 150 -23.57 51.02 0.03
N ARG A 151 -23.95 50.25 1.05
CA ARG A 151 -24.94 50.66 2.07
C ARG A 151 -24.51 51.91 2.83
N PHE A 152 -23.21 52.09 3.02
CA PHE A 152 -22.62 53.26 3.69
C PHE A 152 -21.83 54.13 2.71
N ALA A 153 -22.45 54.56 1.61
CA ALA A 153 -21.80 55.37 0.56
C ALA A 153 -21.05 56.61 1.08
N ALA A 154 -21.49 57.19 2.20
CA ALA A 154 -20.83 58.33 2.86
C ALA A 154 -19.42 58.02 3.40
N LEU A 155 -19.09 56.74 3.64
CA LEU A 155 -17.77 56.28 4.09
C LEU A 155 -16.83 55.92 2.92
N GLY A 156 -17.30 56.06 1.67
CA GLY A 156 -16.58 55.61 0.48
C GLY A 156 -16.82 54.14 0.15
N ARG A 157 -16.25 53.68 -0.97
CA ARG A 157 -16.34 52.28 -1.41
C ARG A 157 -15.30 51.44 -0.64
N PRO A 158 -15.72 50.34 0.01
CA PRO A 158 -14.80 49.38 0.61
C PRO A 158 -13.80 48.81 -0.41
N ASP A 159 -12.57 48.60 0.04
CA ASP A 159 -11.51 47.96 -0.74
C ASP A 159 -11.28 46.53 -0.23
N TYR A 160 -11.50 45.55 -1.11
CA TYR A 160 -11.33 44.13 -0.81
C TYR A 160 -9.97 43.57 -1.24
N GLN A 161 -9.07 44.37 -1.81
CA GLN A 161 -7.82 43.89 -2.38
C GLN A 161 -7.00 43.05 -1.37
N LYS A 162 -6.79 43.56 -0.17
CA LYS A 162 -6.05 42.84 0.89
C LYS A 162 -6.72 41.52 1.31
N ARG A 163 -8.05 41.49 1.31
CA ARG A 163 -8.82 40.27 1.63
C ARG A 163 -8.71 39.25 0.49
N ALA A 164 -8.71 39.72 -0.75
CA ALA A 164 -8.50 38.91 -1.94
C ALA A 164 -7.09 38.30 -1.97
N GLU A 165 -6.07 39.10 -1.63
CA GLU A 165 -4.68 38.63 -1.49
C GLU A 165 -4.56 37.54 -0.42
N GLY A 166 -5.19 37.73 0.76
CA GLY A 166 -5.20 36.73 1.84
C GLY A 166 -5.90 35.42 1.44
N LEU A 167 -7.07 35.51 0.81
CA LEU A 167 -7.79 34.34 0.29
C LEU A 167 -6.97 33.62 -0.80
N SER A 168 -6.40 34.37 -1.75
CA SER A 168 -5.55 33.82 -2.81
C SER A 168 -4.33 33.07 -2.25
N ALA A 169 -3.65 33.65 -1.26
CA ALA A 169 -2.51 33.02 -0.61
C ALA A 169 -2.90 31.72 0.11
N SER A 170 -4.06 31.70 0.77
CA SER A 170 -4.56 30.51 1.48
C SER A 170 -4.97 29.40 0.51
N LEU A 171 -5.63 29.75 -0.59
CA LEU A 171 -6.00 28.83 -1.66
C LEU A 171 -4.77 28.17 -2.30
N SER A 172 -3.73 28.95 -2.60
CA SER A 172 -2.49 28.42 -3.19
C SER A 172 -1.79 27.42 -2.26
N LYS A 173 -1.77 27.67 -0.93
CA LYS A 173 -1.23 26.71 0.05
C LYS A 173 -2.03 25.41 0.10
N LEU A 174 -3.37 25.51 0.06
CA LEU A 174 -4.27 24.35 0.07
C LEU A 174 -4.12 23.54 -1.22
N GLU A 175 -4.00 24.20 -2.38
CA GLU A 175 -3.72 23.55 -3.67
C GLU A 175 -2.38 22.81 -3.66
N GLU A 176 -1.32 23.44 -3.17
CA GLU A 176 0.01 22.83 -3.05
C GLU A 176 -0.02 21.58 -2.16
N THR A 177 -0.61 21.70 -0.97
CA THR A 177 -0.69 20.59 0.00
C THR A 177 -1.57 19.45 -0.54
N SER A 178 -2.68 19.78 -1.21
CA SER A 178 -3.54 18.77 -1.84
C SER A 178 -2.83 18.05 -2.98
N GLY A 179 -2.03 18.77 -3.78
CA GLY A 179 -1.19 18.17 -4.83
C GLY A 179 -0.10 17.25 -4.27
N ALA A 180 0.54 17.65 -3.17
CA ALA A 180 1.53 16.84 -2.48
C ALA A 180 0.92 15.53 -1.95
N LEU A 181 -0.26 15.61 -1.32
CA LEU A 181 -0.97 14.44 -0.79
C LEU A 181 -1.36 13.45 -1.90
N VAL A 182 -1.76 13.93 -3.08
CA VAL A 182 -2.03 13.05 -4.24
C VAL A 182 -0.78 12.32 -4.71
N LYS A 183 0.38 13.00 -4.70
CA LYS A 183 1.67 12.39 -5.04
C LYS A 183 2.05 11.31 -4.03
N GLU A 184 2.00 11.65 -2.74
CA GLU A 184 2.30 10.74 -1.63
C GLU A 184 1.39 9.51 -1.62
N THR A 185 0.08 9.70 -1.89
CA THR A 185 -0.86 8.58 -2.02
C THR A 185 -0.43 7.59 -3.11
N ARG A 186 0.09 8.09 -4.24
CA ARG A 186 0.59 7.24 -5.32
C ARG A 186 1.87 6.52 -4.93
N GLU A 187 2.80 7.23 -4.28
CA GLU A 187 4.06 6.67 -3.78
C GLU A 187 3.79 5.55 -2.76
N THR A 188 2.86 5.76 -1.83
CA THR A 188 2.39 4.74 -0.89
C THR A 188 1.77 3.53 -1.62
N GLN A 189 0.92 3.76 -2.62
CA GLN A 189 0.31 2.66 -3.38
C GLN A 189 1.35 1.85 -4.15
N ASP A 190 2.35 2.51 -4.75
CA ASP A 190 3.42 1.85 -5.46
C ASP A 190 4.29 1.02 -4.50
N ALA A 191 4.63 1.55 -3.32
CA ALA A 191 5.33 0.80 -2.27
C ALA A 191 4.54 -0.43 -1.80
N GLN A 192 3.22 -0.28 -1.57
CA GLN A 192 2.35 -1.40 -1.20
C GLN A 192 2.29 -2.47 -2.28
N ASN A 193 2.21 -2.08 -3.56
CA ASN A 193 2.22 -3.02 -4.67
C ASN A 193 3.54 -3.80 -4.74
N MET A 194 4.68 -3.14 -4.50
CA MET A 194 5.99 -3.78 -4.47
C MET A 194 6.11 -4.77 -3.30
N ARG A 195 5.64 -4.40 -2.11
CA ARG A 195 5.57 -5.26 -0.92
C ARG A 195 4.72 -6.50 -1.17
N ASN A 196 3.52 -6.34 -1.71
CA ASN A 196 2.63 -7.47 -2.02
C ASN A 196 3.23 -8.40 -3.08
N LYS A 197 3.90 -7.85 -4.10
CA LYS A 197 4.60 -8.66 -5.10
C LYS A 197 5.77 -9.45 -4.49
N ALA A 198 6.50 -8.87 -3.55
CA ALA A 198 7.57 -9.58 -2.84
C ALA A 198 7.00 -10.72 -1.97
N GLU A 199 5.88 -10.50 -1.29
CA GLU A 199 5.16 -11.53 -0.54
C GLU A 199 4.70 -12.69 -1.44
N GLU A 200 4.15 -12.41 -2.63
CA GLU A 200 3.77 -13.44 -3.61
C GLU A 200 4.97 -14.26 -4.10
N VAL A 201 6.13 -13.62 -4.31
CA VAL A 201 7.37 -14.30 -4.69
C VAL A 201 7.84 -15.21 -3.56
N TRP A 202 7.88 -14.71 -2.33
CA TRP A 202 8.21 -15.51 -1.15
C TRP A 202 7.27 -16.71 -1.01
N ALA A 203 5.96 -16.51 -1.12
CA ALA A 203 4.96 -17.58 -1.02
C ALA A 203 5.12 -18.64 -2.11
N THR A 204 5.52 -18.23 -3.32
CA THR A 204 5.79 -19.12 -4.45
C THR A 204 6.98 -20.05 -4.17
N HIS A 205 8.02 -19.57 -3.51
CA HIS A 205 9.23 -20.34 -3.24
C HIS A 205 9.21 -21.06 -1.88
N TYR A 206 8.55 -20.51 -0.87
CA TYR A 206 8.50 -21.05 0.48
C TYR A 206 8.05 -22.51 0.51
N ALA A 207 6.83 -22.81 0.02
CA ALA A 207 6.28 -24.16 0.14
C ALA A 207 7.09 -25.23 -0.60
N PRO A 208 7.55 -25.01 -1.85
CA PRO A 208 8.45 -25.95 -2.53
C PRO A 208 9.80 -26.14 -1.82
N VAL A 209 10.47 -25.06 -1.41
CA VAL A 209 11.79 -25.15 -0.76
C VAL A 209 11.67 -25.88 0.58
N ALA A 210 10.69 -25.51 1.42
CA ALA A 210 10.42 -26.18 2.69
C ALA A 210 10.12 -27.68 2.49
N ALA A 211 9.33 -28.03 1.47
CA ALA A 211 9.07 -29.43 1.13
C ALA A 211 10.32 -30.19 0.65
N ILE A 212 11.20 -29.55 -0.11
CA ILE A 212 12.48 -30.15 -0.51
C ILE A 212 13.34 -30.42 0.72
N LEU A 213 13.50 -29.43 1.60
CA LEU A 213 14.27 -29.57 2.84
C LEU A 213 13.68 -30.64 3.77
N GLU A 214 12.35 -30.68 3.94
CA GLU A 214 11.66 -31.74 4.69
C GLU A 214 12.05 -33.13 4.14
N ASN A 215 11.93 -33.31 2.83
CA ASN A 215 12.21 -34.61 2.20
C ASN A 215 13.70 -34.97 2.23
N LEU A 216 14.62 -33.99 2.16
CA LEU A 216 16.04 -34.22 2.36
C LEU A 216 16.35 -34.67 3.79
N TYR A 217 15.74 -34.06 4.81
CA TYR A 217 15.87 -34.51 6.19
C TYR A 217 15.31 -35.92 6.39
N ARG A 218 14.16 -36.25 5.78
CA ARG A 218 13.61 -37.62 5.84
C ARG A 218 14.52 -38.62 5.15
N LEU A 219 15.10 -38.26 4.00
CA LEU A 219 16.06 -39.10 3.27
C LEU A 219 17.35 -39.32 4.06
N ALA A 220 17.79 -38.32 4.81
CA ALA A 220 18.95 -38.39 5.69
C ALA A 220 18.66 -39.07 7.05
N GLU A 221 17.49 -39.69 7.23
CA GLU A 221 17.06 -40.35 8.47
C GLU A 221 16.99 -39.39 9.69
N MET A 222 16.66 -38.12 9.45
CA MET A 222 16.51 -37.05 10.46
C MET A 222 15.05 -36.59 10.62
N PRO A 223 14.11 -37.47 11.07
CA PRO A 223 12.67 -37.16 11.07
C PRO A 223 12.29 -35.96 11.93
N ALA A 224 12.93 -35.78 13.09
CA ALA A 224 12.67 -34.63 13.96
C ALA A 224 13.00 -33.29 13.29
N HIS A 225 14.00 -33.25 12.41
CA HIS A 225 14.33 -32.04 11.66
C HIS A 225 13.37 -31.81 10.50
N ALA A 226 12.92 -32.90 9.86
CA ALA A 226 11.91 -32.83 8.82
C ALA A 226 10.59 -32.24 9.34
N ASP A 227 10.14 -32.68 10.52
CA ASP A 227 8.88 -32.20 11.10
C ASP A 227 8.95 -30.70 11.42
N ARG A 228 10.11 -30.20 11.86
CA ARG A 228 10.35 -28.78 12.12
C ARG A 228 10.30 -27.89 10.89
N VAL A 229 10.69 -28.35 9.70
CA VAL A 229 10.69 -27.52 8.47
C VAL A 229 9.49 -27.78 7.58
N ARG A 230 8.56 -28.65 8.02
CA ARG A 230 7.40 -29.03 7.24
C ARG A 230 6.52 -27.81 6.91
N PRO A 231 6.11 -27.62 5.63
CA PRO A 231 5.25 -26.52 5.24
C PRO A 231 3.80 -26.80 5.64
N THR A 232 3.41 -26.35 6.84
CA THR A 232 2.04 -26.41 7.36
C THR A 232 1.15 -25.33 6.75
N SER A 233 -0.17 -25.44 6.93
CA SER A 233 -1.10 -24.40 6.46
C SER A 233 -0.81 -23.03 7.10
N ARG A 234 -0.39 -23.01 8.38
CA ARG A 234 -0.05 -21.78 9.10
C ARG A 234 1.21 -21.13 8.55
N ARG A 235 2.31 -21.89 8.43
CA ARG A 235 3.57 -21.34 7.91
C ARG A 235 3.49 -20.88 6.47
N ARG A 236 2.68 -21.55 5.64
CA ARG A 236 2.38 -21.08 4.27
C ARG A 236 1.66 -19.74 4.22
N ALA A 237 0.92 -19.40 5.28
CA ALA A 237 0.29 -18.10 5.46
C ALA A 237 1.21 -17.12 6.21
N GLY A 238 2.50 -17.41 6.37
CA GLY A 238 3.45 -16.57 7.12
C GLY A 238 3.25 -16.59 8.64
N LEU A 239 2.38 -17.46 9.16
CA LEU A 239 2.11 -17.55 10.60
C LEU A 239 3.06 -18.57 11.26
N PRO A 240 3.74 -18.20 12.36
CA PRO A 240 4.62 -19.12 13.07
C PRO A 240 3.82 -20.26 13.71
N GLU A 241 4.43 -21.43 13.81
CA GLU A 241 4.04 -22.47 14.76
C GLU A 241 4.67 -22.21 16.13
N GLU A 242 4.18 -22.85 17.19
CA GLU A 242 4.76 -22.73 18.55
C GLU A 242 6.27 -23.05 18.58
N GLU A 243 6.73 -23.92 17.69
CA GLU A 243 8.14 -24.31 17.55
C GLU A 243 9.02 -23.25 16.86
N ASP A 244 8.41 -22.28 16.16
CA ASP A 244 9.12 -21.23 15.42
C ASP A 244 9.34 -19.96 16.26
N VAL A 245 8.58 -19.79 17.35
CA VAL A 245 8.67 -18.64 18.23
C VAL A 245 9.81 -18.86 19.23
N VAL A 246 10.84 -18.02 19.18
CA VAL A 246 11.89 -18.01 20.21
C VAL A 246 11.35 -17.29 21.45
N GLU A 247 11.60 -17.84 22.66
CA GLU A 247 11.20 -17.21 23.93
C GLU A 247 11.62 -15.72 23.96
N GLY A 248 10.65 -14.81 23.79
CA GLY A 248 10.87 -13.36 23.78
C GLY A 248 10.29 -12.59 22.58
N ASP A 249 9.90 -13.26 21.48
CA ASP A 249 9.19 -12.60 20.37
C ASP A 249 7.69 -12.55 20.69
N GLU A 250 7.23 -11.43 21.24
CA GLU A 250 5.80 -11.11 21.28
C GLU A 250 5.31 -10.93 19.84
N VAL A 251 4.57 -11.91 19.34
CA VAL A 251 3.81 -11.77 18.09
C VAL A 251 2.74 -10.72 18.32
N VAL A 252 2.96 -9.51 17.82
CA VAL A 252 1.90 -8.50 17.74
C VAL A 252 0.91 -8.99 16.69
N GLU A 253 -0.26 -9.46 17.13
CA GLU A 253 -1.39 -9.71 16.23
C GLU A 253 -1.74 -8.38 15.54
N GLY A 254 -1.31 -8.23 14.29
CA GLY A 254 -1.62 -7.07 13.46
C GLY A 254 -3.09 -7.10 13.03
N ASP A 255 -3.82 -6.08 13.49
CA ASP A 255 -5.15 -5.60 13.09
C ASP A 255 -6.06 -6.56 12.31
N GLU A 256 -7.14 -6.96 13.00
CA GLU A 256 -8.40 -7.30 12.36
C GLU A 256 -8.76 -6.18 11.35
N VAL A 257 -8.96 -6.58 10.10
CA VAL A 257 -9.61 -5.76 9.09
C VAL A 257 -10.95 -5.32 9.66
N VAL A 258 -11.09 -4.04 10.00
CA VAL A 258 -12.38 -3.43 10.36
C VAL A 258 -13.25 -3.45 9.10
N GLU A 259 -14.03 -4.52 8.94
CA GLU A 259 -15.16 -4.54 8.01
C GLU A 259 -16.12 -3.42 8.43
N GLY A 260 -16.39 -2.51 7.49
CA GLY A 260 -17.20 -1.33 7.72
C GLY A 260 -18.60 -1.69 8.23
N ASP A 261 -19.01 -0.98 9.29
CA ASP A 261 -20.37 -0.95 9.81
C ASP A 261 -21.39 -0.69 8.67
N GLU A 262 -22.14 -1.72 8.30
CA GLU A 262 -23.42 -1.57 7.61
C GLU A 262 -24.40 -0.91 8.58
N VAL A 263 -24.68 0.38 8.35
CA VAL A 263 -25.79 1.08 8.99
C VAL A 263 -27.10 0.49 8.45
N VAL A 264 -27.68 -0.45 9.20
CA VAL A 264 -29.07 -0.88 9.02
C VAL A 264 -29.98 0.28 9.42
N VAL A 265 -30.52 0.97 8.42
CA VAL A 265 -31.67 1.88 8.61
C VAL A 265 -32.92 1.01 8.57
N GLU A 266 -33.53 0.74 9.72
CA GLU A 266 -34.90 0.23 9.79
C GLU A 266 -35.87 1.36 9.44
N GLU A 267 -36.67 1.16 8.38
CA GLU A 267 -37.96 1.82 8.15
C GLU A 267 -39.12 0.92 8.57
#